data_AF-A0A3D5X8Q8-F1
#
_entry.id   AF-A0A3D5X8Q8-F1
#
_cell.length_a   1.000
_cell.length_b   1.000
_cell.length_c   1.000
_cell.angle_alpha   90.00
_cell.angle_beta   90.00
_cell.angle_gamma   90.00
#
_symmetry.space_group_name_H-M   'P 1'
#
loop_
_entity.id
_entity.type
_entity.pdbx_description
1 polymer ?
#
loop_
_entity_poly.entity_id
_entity_poly.type
_entity_poly.pdbx_seq_one_letter_code
_entity_poly.pdbx_strand_id
1 'polypeptide(L)'
;MVGVWLKALRVIPQVSKQQWESYDIVSRWLISTRAAVFIMTGLAAAIGALLAYRSGSFSWPIFLLTFVGLIFAHATNNLLNDYVDYTKGVDKDN
;
A
#
# COMPACT_ATOMS: atom_id res chain seq x y z
N MET A 1 2.52 -13.91 -12.40
CA MET A 1 2.76 -12.50 -12.04
C MET A 1 1.44 -11.74 -11.82
N VAL A 2 0.63 -11.47 -12.87
CA VAL A 2 -0.63 -10.71 -12.74
C VAL A 2 -1.60 -11.28 -11.69
N GLY A 3 -1.74 -12.62 -11.61
CA GLY A 3 -2.58 -13.25 -10.58
C GLY A 3 -2.12 -13.00 -9.14
N VAL A 4 -0.81 -12.86 -8.91
CA VAL A 4 -0.24 -12.52 -7.58
C VAL A 4 -0.55 -11.06 -7.25
N TRP A 5 -0.46 -10.16 -8.22
CA TRP A 5 -0.77 -8.75 -8.04
C TRP A 5 -2.23 -8.55 -7.66
N LEU A 6 -3.15 -9.17 -8.39
CA LEU A 6 -4.59 -9.12 -8.08
C LEU A 6 -4.89 -9.67 -6.68
N LYS A 7 -4.18 -10.72 -6.26
CA LYS A 7 -4.33 -11.28 -4.91
C LYS A 7 -3.84 -10.29 -3.85
N ALA A 8 -2.63 -9.73 -4.02
CA ALA A 8 -2.03 -8.76 -3.11
C ALA A 8 -2.82 -7.44 -2.99
N LEU A 9 -3.56 -7.06 -4.04
CA LEU A 9 -4.46 -5.90 -4.04
C LEU A 9 -5.83 -6.18 -3.39
N ARG A 10 -6.17 -7.43 -3.10
CA ARG A 10 -7.47 -7.82 -2.53
C ARG A 10 -7.38 -8.27 -1.08
N VAL A 11 -6.30 -8.99 -0.75
CA VAL A 11 -6.08 -9.58 0.58
C VAL A 11 -4.61 -9.47 0.95
N ILE A 12 -4.29 -9.67 2.23
CA ILE A 12 -2.91 -9.85 2.70
C ILE A 12 -2.59 -11.34 2.59
N PRO A 13 -1.83 -11.80 1.57
CA PRO A 13 -1.58 -13.22 1.38
C PRO A 13 -0.49 -13.71 2.35
N GLN A 14 -0.69 -14.91 2.90
CA GLN A 14 0.40 -15.67 3.53
C GLN A 14 1.27 -16.29 2.43
N VAL A 15 2.59 -16.12 2.53
CA VAL A 15 3.55 -16.49 1.48
C VAL A 15 4.67 -17.34 2.07
N SER A 16 4.88 -18.53 1.52
CA SER A 16 6.02 -19.38 1.93
C SER A 16 7.34 -18.82 1.41
N LYS A 17 8.46 -19.19 2.04
CA LYS A 17 9.80 -18.77 1.59
C LYS A 17 10.06 -19.10 0.11
N GLN A 18 9.68 -20.29 -0.34
CA GLN A 18 9.84 -20.71 -1.73
C GLN A 18 9.00 -19.86 -2.70
N GLN A 19 7.77 -19.50 -2.31
CA GLN A 19 6.94 -18.60 -3.10
C GLN A 19 7.55 -17.20 -3.17
N TRP A 20 8.01 -16.67 -2.04
CA TRP A 20 8.66 -15.35 -1.96
C TRP A 20 9.88 -15.25 -2.88
N GLU A 21 10.75 -16.27 -2.85
CA GLU A 21 11.95 -16.34 -3.69
C GLU A 21 11.60 -16.37 -5.18
N SER A 22 10.46 -16.94 -5.56
CA SER A 22 9.98 -16.96 -6.95
C SER A 22 9.35 -15.64 -7.44
N TYR A 23 9.00 -14.72 -6.54
CA TYR A 23 8.29 -13.49 -6.88
C TYR A 23 9.21 -12.38 -7.39
N ASP A 24 8.70 -11.63 -8.37
CA ASP A 24 9.34 -10.41 -8.88
C ASP A 24 9.27 -9.26 -7.85
N ILE A 25 10.03 -8.20 -8.10
CA ILE A 25 10.15 -7.06 -7.19
C ILE A 25 8.82 -6.34 -6.96
N VAL A 26 7.93 -6.27 -7.96
CA VAL A 26 6.62 -5.62 -7.84
C VAL A 26 5.70 -6.47 -6.96
N SER A 27 5.68 -7.79 -7.19
CA SER A 27 4.93 -8.72 -6.35
C SER A 27 5.37 -8.64 -4.89
N ARG A 28 6.69 -8.66 -4.63
CA ARG A 28 7.23 -8.53 -3.27
C ARG A 28 6.88 -7.20 -2.63
N TRP A 29 6.99 -6.10 -3.38
CA TRP A 29 6.62 -4.77 -2.92
C TRP A 29 5.14 -4.73 -2.50
N LEU A 30 4.21 -5.12 -3.38
CA LEU A 30 2.77 -5.11 -3.11
C LEU A 30 2.39 -5.91 -1.86
N ILE A 31 3.04 -7.06 -1.65
CA ILE A 31 2.81 -7.92 -0.48
C ILE A 31 3.37 -7.24 0.78
N SER A 32 4.64 -6.84 0.76
CA SER A 32 5.31 -6.22 1.92
C SER A 32 4.68 -4.91 2.37
N THR A 33 4.12 -4.12 1.45
CA THR A 33 3.48 -2.85 1.80
C THR A 33 2.00 -3.01 2.16
N ARG A 34 1.48 -4.24 2.16
CA ARG A 34 0.06 -4.57 2.39
C ARG A 34 -0.88 -3.83 1.43
N ALA A 35 -0.60 -3.89 0.13
CA ALA A 35 -1.29 -3.05 -0.86
C ALA A 35 -2.83 -3.18 -0.89
N ALA A 36 -3.41 -4.29 -0.39
CA ALA A 36 -4.85 -4.45 -0.21
C ALA A 36 -5.51 -3.31 0.57
N VAL A 37 -4.81 -2.68 1.53
CA VAL A 37 -5.37 -1.56 2.31
C VAL A 37 -5.27 -0.22 1.59
N PHE A 38 -4.52 -0.10 0.49
CA PHE A 38 -4.34 1.18 -0.21
C PHE A 38 -5.64 1.76 -0.78
N ILE A 39 -6.66 0.93 -1.01
CA ILE A 39 -7.97 1.39 -1.45
C ILE A 39 -8.56 2.43 -0.48
N MET A 40 -8.39 2.25 0.83
CA MET A 40 -8.93 3.19 1.82
C MET A 40 -8.24 4.55 1.74
N THR A 41 -6.93 4.56 1.51
CA THR A 41 -6.12 5.77 1.36
C THR A 41 -6.41 6.47 0.04
N GLY A 42 -6.53 5.71 -1.05
CA GLY A 42 -6.92 6.24 -2.34
C GLY A 42 -8.32 6.87 -2.31
N LEU A 43 -9.28 6.25 -1.62
CA LEU A 43 -10.61 6.81 -1.41
C LEU A 43 -10.56 8.11 -0.59
N ALA A 44 -9.76 8.18 0.47
CA ALA A 44 -9.58 9.41 1.24
C ALA A 44 -9.03 10.56 0.38
N ALA A 45 -8.02 10.28 -0.45
CA ALA A 45 -7.48 11.25 -1.40
C ALA A 45 -8.53 11.69 -2.44
N ALA A 46 -9.31 10.75 -2.96
CA ALA A 46 -10.39 11.03 -3.91
C ALA A 46 -11.51 11.88 -3.29
N ILE A 47 -11.90 11.60 -2.04
CA ILE A 47 -12.88 12.43 -1.31
C ILE A 47 -12.34 13.86 -1.15
N GLY A 48 -11.07 14.03 -0.75
CA GLY A 48 -10.43 15.34 -0.67
C GLY A 48 -10.45 16.08 -2.02
N ALA A 49 -10.22 15.37 -3.11
CA ALA A 49 -10.29 15.90 -4.47
C ALA A 49 -11.70 16.36 -4.85
N LEU A 50 -12.73 15.58 -4.51
CA LEU A 50 -14.13 15.93 -4.73
C LEU A 50 -14.54 17.17 -3.92
N LEU A 51 -14.06 17.30 -2.69
CA LEU A 51 -14.28 18.49 -1.86
C LEU A 51 -13.60 19.73 -2.47
N ALA A 52 -12.36 19.60 -2.94
CA ALA A 52 -11.65 20.66 -3.66
C ALA A 52 -12.37 21.05 -4.97
N TYR A 53 -12.95 20.07 -5.66
CA TYR A 53 -13.77 20.32 -6.84
C TYR A 53 -15.02 21.11 -6.50
N ARG A 54 -15.72 20.72 -5.44
CA ARG A 54 -16.91 21.42 -4.94
C ARG A 54 -16.64 22.86 -4.49
N SER A 55 -15.43 23.16 -4.02
CA SER A 55 -15.00 24.51 -3.63
C SER A 55 -14.38 25.32 -4.77
N GLY A 56 -14.33 24.80 -6.00
CA GLY A 56 -13.74 25.48 -7.15
C GLY A 56 -12.20 25.59 -7.09
N SER A 57 -11.55 24.82 -6.21
CA SER A 57 -10.10 24.84 -5.97
C SER A 57 -9.39 23.57 -6.46
N PHE A 58 -10.05 22.74 -7.26
CA PHE A 58 -9.47 21.50 -7.76
C PHE A 58 -8.34 21.75 -8.76
N SER A 59 -7.27 20.96 -8.63
CA SER A 59 -6.11 20.97 -9.52
C SER A 59 -5.63 19.54 -9.73
N TRP A 60 -5.57 19.10 -10.99
CA TRP A 60 -5.09 17.77 -11.36
C TRP A 60 -3.68 17.47 -10.85
N PRO A 61 -2.68 18.36 -11.02
CA PRO A 61 -1.35 18.16 -10.43
C PRO A 61 -1.39 17.95 -8.92
N ILE A 62 -2.16 18.76 -8.19
CA ILE A 62 -2.25 18.66 -6.73
C ILE A 62 -2.92 17.35 -6.31
N PHE A 63 -4.00 16.97 -6.98
CA PHE A 63 -4.67 15.69 -6.73
C PHE A 63 -3.73 14.51 -6.97
N LEU A 64 -3.04 14.46 -8.11
CA LEU A 64 -2.13 13.36 -8.43
C LEU A 64 -0.97 13.27 -7.44
N LEU A 65 -0.35 14.41 -7.09
CA LEU A 65 0.69 14.47 -6.07
C LEU A 65 0.18 13.98 -4.71
N THR A 66 -1.02 14.39 -4.32
CA THR A 66 -1.65 13.99 -3.04
C THR A 66 -1.96 12.49 -3.04
N PHE A 67 -2.59 11.99 -4.09
CA PHE A 67 -2.96 10.59 -4.22
C PHE A 67 -1.74 9.69 -4.19
N VAL A 68 -0.74 9.96 -5.04
CA VAL A 68 0.50 9.18 -5.10
C VAL A 68 1.27 9.31 -3.80
N GLY A 69 1.43 10.53 -3.27
CA GLY A 69 2.14 10.80 -2.02
C GLY A 69 1.53 10.06 -0.83
N LEU A 70 0.20 10.06 -0.69
CA LEU A 70 -0.48 9.35 0.39
C LEU A 70 -0.33 7.83 0.29
N ILE A 71 -0.38 7.27 -0.92
CA ILE A 71 -0.17 5.84 -1.13
C ILE A 71 1.25 5.44 -0.72
N PHE A 72 2.26 6.20 -1.14
CA PHE A 72 3.64 5.94 -0.74
C PHE A 72 3.87 6.16 0.76
N ALA A 73 3.27 7.20 1.35
CA ALA A 73 3.36 7.43 2.79
C ALA A 73 2.78 6.25 3.60
N HIS A 74 1.62 5.72 3.19
CA HIS A 74 1.03 4.53 3.81
C HIS A 74 1.92 3.29 3.58
N ALA A 75 2.40 3.08 2.35
CA ALA A 75 3.31 1.99 2.04
C ALA A 75 4.55 1.99 2.96
N THR A 76 5.19 3.16 3.13
CA THR A 76 6.32 3.34 4.03
C THR A 76 5.93 3.08 5.48
N ASN A 77 4.78 3.57 5.93
CA ASN A 77 4.31 3.33 7.30
C ASN A 77 4.13 1.83 7.59
N ASN A 78 3.57 1.06 6.64
CA ASN A 78 3.42 -0.38 6.81
C ASN A 78 4.78 -1.11 6.90
N LEU A 79 5.74 -0.73 6.05
CA LEU A 79 7.10 -1.29 6.11
C LEU A 79 7.82 -0.94 7.42
N LEU A 80 7.68 0.28 7.91
CA LEU A 80 8.27 0.71 9.18
C LEU A 80 7.65 -0.03 10.36
N ASN A 81 6.33 -0.23 10.35
CA ASN A 81 5.65 -1.01 11.38
C ASN A 81 6.21 -2.44 11.42
N ASP A 82 6.29 -3.13 10.27
CA ASP A 82 6.83 -4.50 10.20
C ASP A 82 8.30 -4.56 10.69
N TYR A 83 9.12 -3.56 10.36
CA TYR A 83 10.50 -3.48 10.84
C TYR A 83 10.58 -3.27 12.37
N VAL A 84 9.75 -2.39 12.92
CA VAL A 84 9.70 -2.13 14.36
C VAL A 84 9.21 -3.37 15.12
N ASP A 85 8.23 -4.09 14.59
CA ASP A 85 7.70 -5.31 15.20
C ASP A 85 8.73 -6.45 15.17
N TYR A 86 9.47 -6.59 14.06
CA TYR A 86 10.62 -7.48 13.96
C TYR A 86 11.71 -7.15 15.01
N THR A 87 12.11 -5.88 15.12
CA THR A 87 13.18 -5.48 16.05
C THR A 87 12.79 -5.61 17.53
N LYS A 88 11.51 -5.42 17.85
CA LYS A 88 10.96 -5.63 19.20
C LYS A 88 10.75 -7.10 19.55
N GLY A 89 10.90 -8.01 18.58
CA GLY A 89 10.70 -9.44 18.77
C GLY A 89 9.25 -9.85 19.00
N VAL A 90 8.29 -9.01 18.58
CA VAL A 90 6.86 -9.33 18.61
C VAL A 90 6.53 -10.39 17.55
N ASP A 91 7.27 -10.40 16.43
CA ASP A 91 7.13 -11.37 15.33
C ASP A 91 8.06 -12.60 15.45
N LYS A 92 8.26 -13.14 16.67
CA LYS A 92 9.08 -14.37 16.81
C LYS A 92 8.36 -15.65 16.40
N ASP A 93 7.02 -15.64 16.33
CA ASP A 93 6.19 -16.82 16.09
C ASP A 93 5.09 -16.60 15.01
N ASN A 94 5.26 -15.61 14.11
CA ASN A 94 4.32 -15.28 13.03
C ASN A 94 4.71 -15.88 11.67
#